data_AF-A0A8B7IQ50-F1
#
_entry.id   AF-A0A8B7IQ50-F1
#
_cell.length_a   1.000
_cell.length_b   1.000
_cell.length_c   1.000
_cell.angle_alpha   90.00
_cell.angle_beta   90.00
_cell.angle_gamma   90.00
#
_symmetry.space_group_name_H-M   'P 1'
#
loop_
_entity.id
_entity.type
_entity.pdbx_description
1 polymer ?
#
loop_
_entity_poly.entity_id
_entity_poly.type
_entity_poly.pdbx_seq_one_letter_code
_entity_poly.pdbx_strand_id
1 'polypeptide(L)'
;MACPKSHQHPRYVAAKRNMPVHFICYTSEPQHMQWYKMVEGTDNLYELDDSTSRFSIERKDTFINFTIFRITYEDNGIYVCDSKNLTEEKKQTHTCGTELRVMSHSNIQQVQSRNTLKDAIIIIQSILLVIFISVPMLLFLDKGEGKDSPEEDHTYEGLEVEQMATYEDITPFRDVKAKWTVGEHPGEE
;
A
#
# COMPACT_ATOMS: atom_id res chain seq x y z
N MET A 1 13.99 -3.76 27.42
CA MET A 1 14.22 -2.64 26.46
C MET A 1 13.91 -1.34 27.18
N ALA A 2 14.91 -0.67 27.76
CA ALA A 2 14.75 0.64 28.36
C ALA A 2 15.47 1.65 27.46
N CYS A 3 14.75 2.62 26.89
CA CYS A 3 15.40 3.76 26.26
C CYS A 3 16.06 4.61 27.35
N PRO A 4 17.27 5.16 27.11
CA PRO A 4 17.91 6.05 28.06
C PRO A 4 17.09 7.34 28.22
N LYS A 5 17.43 8.14 29.24
CA LYS A 5 16.77 9.42 29.60
C LYS A 5 16.84 10.51 28.51
N SER A 6 17.42 10.23 27.35
CA SER A 6 17.61 11.16 26.25
C SER A 6 16.73 10.80 25.05
N HIS A 7 16.15 11.82 24.41
CA HIS A 7 15.33 11.68 23.20
C HIS A 7 16.10 12.21 21.99
N GLN A 8 16.36 11.34 21.01
CA GLN A 8 17.14 11.67 19.82
C GLN A 8 16.24 11.83 18.58
N HIS A 9 16.46 12.90 17.82
CA HIS A 9 15.72 13.24 16.61
C HIS A 9 16.65 13.87 15.54
N PRO A 10 16.48 13.55 14.25
CA PRO A 10 15.58 12.55 13.65
C PRO A 10 16.09 11.11 13.83
N ARG A 11 15.28 10.07 13.59
CA ARG A 11 15.72 8.64 13.68
C ARG A 11 16.38 8.11 12.41
N TYR A 12 16.00 8.64 11.27
CA TYR A 12 16.55 8.27 9.98
C TYR A 12 16.66 9.51 9.12
N VAL A 13 17.80 9.68 8.45
CA VAL A 13 18.07 10.79 7.54
C VAL A 13 18.61 10.24 6.24
N ALA A 14 17.83 10.39 5.17
CA ALA A 14 18.33 10.24 3.81
C ALA A 14 18.66 11.63 3.27
N ALA A 15 19.94 11.90 3.00
CA ALA A 15 20.38 13.21 2.56
C ALA A 15 21.29 13.12 1.33
N LYS A 16 21.24 14.15 0.49
CA LYS A 16 22.07 14.27 -0.70
C LYS A 16 23.50 14.62 -0.31
N ARG A 17 24.49 14.04 -0.98
CA ARG A 17 25.91 14.40 -0.82
C ARG A 17 26.12 15.94 -0.84
N ASN A 18 27.04 16.42 0.00
CA ASN A 18 27.40 17.83 0.16
C ASN A 18 26.29 18.73 0.75
N MET A 19 25.23 18.15 1.29
CA MET A 19 24.26 18.87 2.11
C MET A 19 24.65 18.83 3.58
N PRO A 20 24.29 19.87 4.36
CA PRO A 20 24.41 19.81 5.81
C PRO A 20 23.31 18.92 6.40
N VAL A 21 23.65 18.19 7.47
CA VAL A 21 22.68 17.44 8.29
C VAL A 21 22.92 17.75 9.75
N HIS A 22 21.86 17.74 10.55
CA HIS A 22 21.93 17.99 11.99
C HIS A 22 21.15 16.92 12.75
N PHE A 23 21.69 16.49 13.88
CA PHE A 23 21.09 15.54 14.81
C PHE A 23 20.97 16.20 16.17
N ILE A 24 19.81 16.05 16.80
CA ILE A 24 19.51 16.69 18.08
C ILE A 24 19.23 15.59 19.10
N CYS A 25 19.83 15.74 20.27
CA CYS A 25 19.60 14.88 21.41
C CYS A 25 19.14 15.74 22.58
N TYR A 26 17.86 15.58 22.95
CA TYR A 26 17.23 16.27 24.06
C TYR A 26 17.53 15.53 25.36
N THR A 27 18.01 16.26 26.36
CA THR A 27 18.37 15.70 27.68
C THR A 27 18.37 16.80 28.73
N SER A 28 18.10 16.43 29.98
CA SER A 28 18.21 17.36 31.12
C SER A 28 19.66 17.66 31.51
N GLU A 29 20.63 16.83 31.06
CA GLU A 29 22.04 16.92 31.45
C GLU A 29 22.97 16.91 30.21
N PRO A 30 22.89 17.92 29.32
CA PRO A 30 23.65 17.95 28.06
C PRO A 30 25.17 17.98 28.26
N GLN A 31 25.65 18.44 29.41
CA GLN A 31 27.08 18.47 29.74
C GLN A 31 27.67 17.08 29.97
N HIS A 32 26.83 16.11 30.36
CA HIS A 32 27.22 14.72 30.58
C HIS A 32 27.00 13.83 29.34
N MET A 33 26.56 14.40 28.22
CA MET A 33 26.29 13.67 26.97
C MET A 33 27.37 13.93 25.91
N GLN A 34 27.52 12.95 25.01
CA GLN A 34 28.47 12.92 23.91
C GLN A 34 27.86 12.20 22.69
N TRP A 35 28.36 12.53 21.50
CA TRP A 35 28.00 11.84 20.27
C TRP A 35 29.00 10.74 19.93
N TYR A 36 28.47 9.62 19.46
CA TYR A 36 29.22 8.46 19.01
C TYR A 36 28.79 8.08 17.60
N LYS A 37 29.71 7.57 16.79
CA LYS A 37 29.42 6.94 15.50
C LYS A 37 29.66 5.44 15.60
N MET A 38 28.65 4.67 15.24
CA MET A 38 28.75 3.22 15.08
C MET A 38 29.15 2.91 13.64
N VAL A 39 30.19 2.11 13.47
CA VAL A 39 30.62 1.64 12.14
C VAL A 39 29.77 0.45 11.73
N GLU A 40 29.32 0.46 10.47
CA GLU A 40 28.48 -0.59 9.89
C GLU A 40 29.19 -1.94 9.97
N GLY A 41 28.57 -2.93 10.64
CA GLY A 41 29.12 -4.27 10.80
C GLY A 41 29.98 -4.51 12.04
N THR A 42 30.15 -3.51 12.93
CA THR A 42 30.86 -3.67 14.21
C THR A 42 30.08 -3.03 15.36
N ASP A 43 30.15 -3.61 16.57
CA ASP A 43 29.60 -3.00 17.79
C ASP A 43 30.51 -1.90 18.38
N ASN A 44 31.48 -1.43 17.61
CA ASN A 44 32.43 -0.42 18.04
C ASN A 44 31.83 0.98 17.89
N LEU A 45 31.81 1.72 19.00
CA LEU A 45 31.43 3.12 19.06
C LEU A 45 32.68 4.00 19.01
N TYR A 46 32.76 4.85 17.99
CA TYR A 46 33.78 5.88 17.86
C TYR A 46 33.28 7.17 18.48
N GLU A 47 34.02 7.67 19.46
CA GLU A 47 33.72 8.96 20.07
C GLU A 47 33.97 10.09 19.06
N LEU A 48 32.96 10.92 18.87
CA LEU A 48 33.07 12.15 18.09
C LEU A 48 33.39 13.26 19.07
N ASP A 49 34.68 13.46 19.33
CA ASP A 49 35.14 14.53 20.21
C ASP A 49 35.53 15.78 19.43
N ASP A 50 35.25 16.94 20.06
CA ASP A 50 35.49 18.29 19.58
C ASP A 50 34.89 18.71 18.21
N SER A 51 34.64 20.01 18.06
CA SER A 51 34.19 20.56 16.78
C SER A 51 35.36 20.65 15.81
N THR A 52 35.21 20.10 14.62
CA THR A 52 36.21 20.13 13.53
C THR A 52 35.72 21.02 12.37
N SER A 53 36.52 21.15 11.32
CA SER A 53 36.07 21.80 10.08
C SER A 53 34.97 21.01 9.33
N ARG A 54 34.80 19.72 9.63
CA ARG A 54 33.84 18.82 9.00
C ARG A 54 32.50 18.76 9.73
N PHE A 55 32.53 18.84 11.05
CA PHE A 55 31.34 18.76 11.90
C PHE A 55 31.46 19.63 13.15
N SER A 56 30.33 20.08 13.69
CA SER A 56 30.25 20.85 14.93
C SER A 56 29.34 20.19 15.96
N ILE A 57 29.72 20.34 17.23
CA ILE A 57 28.94 19.91 18.38
C ILE A 57 28.59 21.15 19.21
N GLU A 58 27.30 21.46 19.30
CA GLU A 58 26.79 22.58 20.08
C GLU A 58 26.00 22.04 21.28
N ARG A 59 26.40 22.43 22.50
CA ARG A 59 25.72 22.05 23.76
C ARG A 59 24.94 23.25 24.27
N LYS A 60 23.61 23.11 24.38
CA LYS A 60 22.72 24.10 25.01
C LYS A 60 22.18 23.56 26.32
N ASP A 61 21.27 24.29 26.97
CA ASP A 61 20.74 23.92 28.29
C ASP A 61 19.87 22.65 28.28
N THR A 62 19.19 22.38 27.15
CA THR A 62 18.19 21.28 27.05
C THR A 62 18.50 20.25 25.98
N PHE A 63 19.55 20.47 25.17
CA PHE A 63 19.94 19.54 24.12
C PHE A 63 21.40 19.70 23.70
N ILE A 64 21.92 18.64 23.08
CA ILE A 64 23.19 18.63 22.36
C ILE A 64 22.90 18.41 20.88
N ASN A 65 23.44 19.28 20.03
CA ASN A 65 23.27 19.27 18.58
C ASN A 65 24.57 18.85 17.92
N PHE A 66 24.48 18.00 16.91
CA PHE A 66 25.60 17.56 16.09
C PHE A 66 25.30 17.87 14.64
N THR A 67 26.15 18.68 14.01
CA THR A 67 25.98 19.11 12.62
C THR A 67 27.15 18.64 11.79
N ILE A 68 26.89 17.96 10.68
CA ILE A 68 27.89 17.68 9.64
C ILE A 68 27.68 18.68 8.51
N PHE A 69 28.69 19.48 8.18
CA PHE A 69 28.52 20.57 7.22
C PHE A 69 28.41 20.09 5.77
N ARG A 70 29.18 19.06 5.42
CA ARG A 70 29.27 18.53 4.04
C ARG A 70 29.38 17.01 4.06
N ILE A 71 28.23 16.33 3.98
CA ILE A 71 28.20 14.88 4.06
C ILE A 71 28.83 14.19 2.83
N THR A 72 29.61 13.14 3.07
CA THR A 72 30.18 12.21 2.09
C THR A 72 29.69 10.79 2.34
N TYR A 73 29.92 9.86 1.41
CA TYR A 73 29.49 8.46 1.59
C TYR A 73 30.17 7.75 2.78
N GLU A 74 31.30 8.28 3.25
CA GLU A 74 31.98 7.81 4.47
C GLU A 74 31.21 8.17 5.74
N ASP A 75 30.34 9.18 5.69
CA ASP A 75 29.51 9.59 6.82
C ASP A 75 28.28 8.68 7.00
N ASN A 76 28.06 7.70 6.11
CA ASN A 76 27.06 6.66 6.33
C ASN A 76 27.30 5.93 7.65
N GLY A 77 26.23 5.66 8.39
CA GLY A 77 26.29 4.93 9.65
C GLY A 77 25.21 5.34 10.64
N ILE A 78 25.32 4.82 11.85
CA ILE A 78 24.38 5.10 12.94
C ILE A 78 25.07 6.01 13.95
N TYR A 79 24.45 7.14 14.25
CA TYR A 79 24.91 8.12 15.21
C TYR A 79 24.12 7.98 16.51
N VAL A 80 24.80 7.91 17.64
CA VAL A 80 24.19 7.68 18.95
C VAL A 80 24.60 8.80 19.89
N CYS A 81 23.62 9.40 20.56
CA CYS A 81 23.85 10.30 21.68
C CYS A 81 23.75 9.53 22.99
N ASP A 82 24.81 9.54 23.79
CA ASP A 82 24.80 8.90 25.10
C ASP A 82 25.71 9.62 26.11
N SER A 83 25.64 9.18 27.35
CA SER A 83 26.46 9.64 28.45
C SER A 83 27.96 9.43 28.19
N LYS A 84 28.81 10.39 28.56
CA LYS A 84 30.27 10.34 28.37
C LYS A 84 30.96 9.12 28.98
N ASN A 85 30.39 8.56 30.05
CA ASN A 85 30.96 7.43 30.80
C ASN A 85 30.36 6.08 30.34
N LEU A 86 30.45 5.76 29.04
CA LEU A 86 30.01 4.46 28.54
C LEU A 86 30.94 3.35 29.04
N THR A 87 30.44 2.56 29.99
CA THR A 87 31.05 1.29 30.39
C THR A 87 30.88 0.28 29.23
N GLU A 88 31.86 -0.59 28.99
CA GLU A 88 31.85 -1.62 27.93
C GLU A 88 30.54 -2.45 27.91
N GLU A 89 29.97 -2.76 29.08
CA GLU A 89 28.69 -3.48 29.19
C GLU A 89 27.48 -2.70 28.67
N LYS A 90 27.51 -1.35 28.71
CA LYS A 90 26.42 -0.51 28.18
C LYS A 90 26.50 -0.36 26.67
N LYS A 91 27.71 -0.41 26.09
CA LYS A 91 27.96 -0.30 24.64
C LYS A 91 27.19 -1.33 23.79
N GLN A 92 26.83 -2.48 24.35
CA GLN A 92 26.05 -3.52 23.67
C GLN A 92 24.53 -3.23 23.59
N THR A 93 24.01 -2.21 24.29
CA THR A 93 22.55 -1.97 24.39
C THR A 93 22.02 -0.78 23.59
N HIS A 94 22.88 -0.10 22.82
CA HIS A 94 22.51 1.13 22.10
C HIS A 94 21.72 0.82 20.82
N THR A 95 20.45 0.49 20.99
CA THR A 95 19.49 0.28 19.89
C THR A 95 18.83 1.58 19.42
N CYS A 96 19.10 2.71 20.09
CA CYS A 96 18.48 4.00 19.79
C CYS A 96 19.51 5.00 19.24
N GLY A 97 19.55 5.14 17.92
CA GLY A 97 20.35 6.15 17.23
C GLY A 97 19.63 6.80 16.05
N THR A 98 20.36 7.62 15.32
CA THR A 98 19.98 8.24 14.05
C THR A 98 20.78 7.55 12.94
N GLU A 99 20.10 6.92 12.00
CA GLU A 99 20.76 6.37 10.82
C GLU A 99 20.88 7.45 9.73
N LEU A 100 22.11 7.70 9.25
CA LEU A 100 22.39 8.57 8.10
C LEU A 100 22.67 7.72 6.86
N ARG A 101 21.89 7.95 5.80
CA ARG A 101 22.10 7.37 4.47
C ARG A 101 22.31 8.49 3.45
N VAL A 102 23.54 8.59 2.94
CA VAL A 102 23.93 9.55 1.92
C VAL A 102 23.54 9.01 0.55
N MET A 103 22.55 9.65 -0.07
CA MET A 103 21.98 9.23 -1.33
C MET A 103 22.71 9.88 -2.52
N SER A 104 22.83 9.10 -3.60
CA SER A 104 23.22 9.62 -4.92
C SER A 104 22.07 10.41 -5.55
N HIS A 105 22.39 11.34 -6.47
CA HIS A 105 21.41 12.14 -7.20
C HIS A 105 20.31 11.29 -7.86
N SER A 106 20.70 10.19 -8.49
CA SER A 106 19.78 9.29 -9.18
C SER A 106 18.77 8.63 -8.24
N ASN A 107 19.20 8.25 -7.04
CA ASN A 107 18.36 7.54 -6.08
C ASN A 107 17.26 8.46 -5.52
N ILE A 108 17.58 9.73 -5.23
CA ILE A 108 16.60 10.71 -4.73
C ILE A 108 15.48 10.92 -5.75
N GLN A 109 15.83 11.11 -7.03
CA GLN A 109 14.85 11.29 -8.09
C GLN A 109 14.00 10.04 -8.30
N GLN A 110 14.59 8.84 -8.16
CA GLN A 110 13.88 7.57 -8.24
C GLN A 110 12.92 7.35 -7.05
N VAL A 111 13.31 7.75 -5.84
CA VAL A 111 12.44 7.68 -4.65
C VAL A 111 11.27 8.67 -4.78
N GLN A 112 11.55 9.90 -5.24
CA GLN A 112 10.53 10.92 -5.43
C GLN A 112 9.52 10.53 -6.53
N SER A 113 9.99 10.00 -7.66
CA SER A 113 9.11 9.56 -8.75
C SER A 113 8.24 8.37 -8.35
N ARG A 114 8.78 7.41 -7.58
CA ARG A 114 8.00 6.29 -7.04
C ARG A 114 6.89 6.76 -6.09
N ASN A 115 7.15 7.78 -5.29
CA ASN A 115 6.13 8.35 -4.41
C ASN A 115 5.00 9.01 -5.21
N THR A 116 5.32 9.79 -6.25
CA THR A 116 4.29 10.40 -7.11
C THR A 116 3.45 9.37 -7.86
N LEU A 117 4.04 8.25 -8.28
CA LEU A 117 3.32 7.16 -8.93
C LEU A 117 2.38 6.44 -7.95
N LYS A 118 2.83 6.21 -6.71
CA LYS A 118 1.97 5.62 -5.67
C LYS A 118 0.78 6.53 -5.36
N ASP A 119 1.00 7.83 -5.20
CA ASP A 119 -0.07 8.78 -4.92
C ASP A 119 -1.09 8.84 -6.08
N ALA A 120 -0.62 8.81 -7.33
CA ALA A 120 -1.49 8.77 -8.51
C ALA A 120 -2.33 7.48 -8.58
N ILE A 121 -1.73 6.33 -8.27
CA ILE A 121 -2.46 5.04 -8.23
C ILE A 121 -3.53 5.06 -7.13
N ILE A 122 -3.21 5.57 -5.93
CA ILE A 122 -4.17 5.68 -4.82
C ILE A 122 -5.36 6.55 -5.22
N ILE A 123 -5.11 7.69 -5.87
CA ILE A 123 -6.18 8.59 -6.35
C ILE A 123 -7.05 7.89 -7.38
N ILE A 124 -6.47 7.28 -8.42
CA ILE A 124 -7.23 6.60 -9.48
C ILE A 124 -8.07 5.45 -8.90
N GLN A 125 -7.48 4.61 -8.04
CA GLN A 125 -8.18 3.51 -7.40
C GLN A 125 -9.35 4.01 -6.55
N SER A 126 -9.18 5.10 -5.79
CA SER A 126 -10.24 5.66 -4.96
C SER A 126 -11.42 6.17 -5.80
N ILE A 127 -11.17 6.87 -6.92
CA ILE A 127 -12.20 7.38 -7.82
C ILE A 127 -12.96 6.22 -8.47
N LEU A 128 -12.23 5.22 -8.95
CA LEU A 128 -12.79 4.07 -9.64
C LEU A 128 -13.72 3.27 -8.69
N LEU A 129 -13.30 3.03 -7.45
CA LEU A 129 -14.13 2.35 -6.44
C LEU A 129 -15.42 3.09 -6.13
N VAL A 130 -15.38 4.42 -6.00
CA VAL A 130 -16.59 5.23 -5.76
C VAL A 130 -17.58 5.07 -6.90
N ILE A 131 -17.12 5.16 -8.15
CA ILE A 131 -17.97 4.98 -9.34
C ILE A 131 -18.57 3.58 -9.38
N PHE A 132 -17.76 2.54 -9.13
CA PHE A 132 -18.21 1.15 -9.15
C PHE A 132 -19.20 0.80 -8.04
N ILE A 133 -19.22 1.53 -6.93
CA ILE A 133 -20.23 1.37 -5.88
C ILE A 133 -21.48 2.20 -6.18
N SER A 134 -21.30 3.45 -6.64
CA SER A 134 -22.42 4.36 -6.87
C SER A 134 -23.28 3.95 -8.06
N VAL A 135 -22.67 3.51 -9.17
CA VAL A 135 -23.42 3.17 -10.40
C VAL A 135 -24.39 2.00 -10.18
N PRO A 136 -23.99 0.85 -9.61
CA PRO A 136 -24.94 -0.21 -9.28
C PRO A 136 -26.01 0.24 -8.30
N MET A 137 -25.65 0.99 -7.25
CA MET A 137 -26.64 1.51 -6.28
C MET A 137 -27.69 2.39 -6.95
N LEU A 138 -27.29 3.29 -7.85
CA LEU A 138 -28.21 4.12 -8.63
C LEU A 138 -29.10 3.27 -9.55
N LEU A 139 -28.52 2.30 -10.27
CA LEU A 139 -29.28 1.39 -11.13
C LEU A 139 -30.27 0.50 -10.35
N PHE A 140 -29.92 0.10 -9.12
CA PHE A 140 -30.81 -0.66 -8.24
C PHE A 140 -31.90 0.22 -7.62
N LEU A 141 -31.65 1.51 -7.38
CA LEU A 141 -32.64 2.47 -6.86
C LEU A 141 -33.66 2.90 -7.93
N ASP A 142 -33.23 3.06 -9.19
CA ASP A 142 -34.13 3.41 -10.31
C ASP A 142 -35.20 2.34 -10.60
N LYS A 143 -34.95 1.10 -10.14
CA LYS A 143 -35.91 0.00 -10.25
C LYS A 143 -36.97 0.01 -9.12
N GLY A 144 -36.99 1.03 -8.26
CA GLY A 144 -37.89 1.17 -7.11
C GLY A 144 -39.13 2.06 -7.29
N GLU A 145 -39.24 2.85 -8.37
CA GLU A 145 -40.39 3.72 -8.65
C GLU A 145 -41.31 3.19 -9.77
N GLY A 146 -41.48 1.88 -9.84
CA GLY A 146 -42.47 1.23 -10.71
C GLY A 146 -43.47 0.43 -9.87
N LYS A 147 -44.27 1.12 -9.06
CA LYS A 147 -45.39 0.51 -8.32
C LYS A 147 -46.64 0.53 -9.21
N ASP A 148 -46.58 -0.15 -10.35
CA ASP A 148 -47.80 -0.49 -11.09
C ASP A 148 -48.26 -1.86 -10.60
N SER A 149 -49.40 -1.84 -9.91
CA SER A 149 -50.15 -3.04 -9.55
C SER A 149 -50.36 -3.88 -10.82
N PRO A 150 -50.01 -5.18 -10.86
CA PRO A 150 -50.44 -6.00 -11.97
C PRO A 150 -51.96 -6.16 -11.85
N GLU A 151 -52.69 -5.41 -12.65
CA GLU A 151 -54.09 -5.67 -12.94
C GLU A 151 -54.17 -7.11 -13.48
N GLU A 152 -55.01 -7.93 -12.86
CA GLU A 152 -55.22 -9.33 -13.21
C GLU A 152 -55.73 -9.43 -14.65
N ASP A 153 -54.80 -9.56 -15.61
CA ASP A 153 -55.15 -9.88 -16.98
C ASP A 153 -55.38 -11.39 -17.08
N HIS A 154 -56.62 -11.79 -16.77
CA HIS A 154 -57.11 -13.14 -16.89
C HIS A 154 -56.99 -13.62 -18.35
N THR A 155 -55.87 -14.26 -18.67
CA THR A 155 -55.62 -14.93 -19.94
C THR A 155 -56.47 -16.21 -20.02
N TYR A 156 -57.77 -16.04 -20.26
CA TYR A 156 -58.61 -17.11 -20.78
C TYR A 156 -59.61 -16.53 -21.76
N GLU A 157 -59.11 -16.10 -22.92
CA GLU A 157 -59.96 -15.99 -24.10
C GLU A 157 -60.13 -17.39 -24.68
N GLY A 158 -61.41 -17.80 -24.73
CA GLY A 158 -61.86 -19.14 -25.00
C GLY A 158 -61.35 -19.71 -26.32
N LEU A 159 -60.98 -20.98 -26.28
CA LEU A 159 -60.75 -21.78 -27.48
C LEU A 159 -62.03 -21.81 -28.32
N GLU A 160 -62.01 -21.15 -29.46
CA GLU A 160 -63.05 -21.28 -30.49
C GLU A 160 -63.00 -22.71 -31.05
N VAL A 161 -63.81 -23.61 -30.49
CA VAL A 161 -64.02 -24.95 -31.05
C VAL A 161 -65.08 -24.86 -32.15
N GLU A 162 -64.68 -24.41 -33.34
CA GLU A 162 -65.41 -24.76 -34.56
C GLU A 162 -65.01 -26.19 -34.99
N GLN A 163 -66.05 -27.02 -35.21
CA GLN A 163 -66.03 -28.44 -35.59
C GLN A 163 -65.77 -29.47 -34.50
N MET A 164 -66.85 -29.74 -33.76
CA MET A 164 -67.14 -31.04 -33.15
C MET A 164 -67.21 -32.12 -34.25
N ALA A 165 -66.21 -33.01 -34.31
CA ALA A 165 -66.38 -34.30 -34.98
C ALA A 165 -67.16 -35.22 -34.03
N THR A 166 -68.42 -35.49 -34.35
CA THR A 166 -69.26 -36.48 -33.64
C THR A 166 -68.65 -37.87 -33.78
N TYR A 167 -68.78 -38.70 -32.74
CA TYR A 167 -68.16 -40.03 -32.56
C TYR A 167 -68.52 -41.11 -33.61
N GLU A 168 -69.10 -40.76 -34.76
CA GLU A 168 -69.51 -41.72 -35.80
C GLU A 168 -68.67 -41.67 -37.09
N ASP A 169 -67.73 -40.73 -37.24
CA ASP A 169 -66.91 -40.59 -38.47
C ASP A 169 -65.47 -41.13 -38.36
N ILE A 170 -65.12 -41.87 -37.29
CA ILE A 170 -63.84 -42.58 -37.23
C ILE A 170 -63.92 -43.81 -38.13
N THR A 171 -63.48 -43.69 -39.38
CA THR A 171 -63.26 -44.86 -40.24
C THR A 171 -62.17 -45.75 -39.65
N PRO A 172 -62.37 -47.07 -39.54
CA PRO A 172 -61.32 -47.96 -39.04
C PRO A 172 -60.12 -47.92 -39.99
N PHE A 173 -58.94 -47.63 -39.43
CA PHE A 173 -57.64 -47.64 -40.10
C PHE A 173 -57.51 -48.88 -41.00
N ARG A 174 -57.51 -48.68 -42.31
CA ARG A 174 -56.93 -49.67 -43.23
C ARG A 174 -55.42 -49.61 -43.08
N ASP A 175 -54.80 -50.78 -42.91
CA ASP A 175 -53.36 -51.00 -42.87
C ASP A 175 -52.64 -50.31 -44.04
N VAL A 176 -52.19 -49.08 -43.82
CA VAL A 176 -51.11 -48.50 -44.59
C VAL A 176 -49.90 -48.48 -43.66
N LYS A 177 -49.07 -49.49 -43.87
CA LYS A 177 -47.78 -49.70 -43.22
C LYS A 177 -46.90 -48.46 -43.40
N ALA A 178 -46.99 -47.51 -42.47
CA ALA A 178 -46.05 -46.39 -42.39
C ALA A 178 -44.69 -46.97 -41.99
N LYS A 179 -43.86 -47.25 -42.99
CA LYS A 179 -42.48 -47.71 -42.84
C LYS A 179 -41.63 -46.54 -42.34
N TRP A 180 -41.60 -46.34 -41.03
CA TRP A 180 -40.51 -45.62 -40.39
C TRP A 180 -39.28 -46.51 -40.44
N THR A 181 -38.40 -46.29 -41.42
CA THR A 181 -36.96 -46.53 -41.34
C THR A 181 -36.38 -46.14 -42.70
N VAL A 182 -35.48 -45.16 -42.71
CA VAL A 182 -34.09 -45.29 -43.19
C VAL A 182 -33.43 -43.94 -42.94
N GLY A 183 -32.53 -43.91 -41.96
CA GLY A 183 -31.47 -42.93 -41.92
C GLY A 183 -30.27 -43.47 -42.72
N GLU A 184 -29.62 -42.57 -43.46
CA GLU A 184 -28.16 -42.37 -43.59
C GLU A 184 -27.86 -41.67 -44.93
N HIS A 185 -27.48 -40.39 -44.84
CA HIS A 185 -26.57 -39.76 -45.80
C HIS A 185 -25.14 -40.01 -45.28
N PRO A 186 -24.14 -40.34 -46.13
CA PRO A 186 -23.53 -39.30 -46.98
C PRO A 186 -22.96 -39.77 -48.34
N GLY A 187 -22.80 -38.81 -49.26
CA GLY A 187 -21.72 -38.81 -50.28
C GLY A 187 -22.07 -39.32 -51.68
N GLU A 188 -22.01 -38.40 -52.66
CA GLU A 188 -21.59 -38.67 -54.05
C GLU A 188 -20.37 -39.62 -54.04
N GLU A 189 -20.20 -40.59 -54.95
CA GLU A 189 -20.02 -40.49 -56.41
C GLU A 189 -20.34 -41.84 -57.09
#